data_AF-A0A1G0E8F2-F1
#
_entry.id   AF-A0A1G0E8F2-F1
#
_cell.length_a   1.000
_cell.length_b   1.000
_cell.length_c   1.000
_cell.angle_alpha   90.00
_cell.angle_beta   90.00
_cell.angle_gamma   90.00
#
_symmetry.space_group_name_H-M   'P 1'
#
loop_
_entity.id
_entity.type
_entity.pdbx_description
1 polymer ?
#
loop_
_entity_poly.entity_id
_entity_poly.type
_entity_poly.pdbx_seq_one_letter_code
_entity_poly.pdbx_strand_id
1 'polypeptide(L)'
;MTIDLEILRKQIKKKLQNITPKSRAISSKNIATKIINSEIFIHSQNIACYIPIENEVDTRLIIETIWQQSKNCYLPTLPPNTKKHLCFVKFAPNDKLSKINKIFEPSVIPIANKFPRYFNCRTNTLGKMNLGAKPSSERPDPVWKHNGARFTPSVNEERKELKQQSLPRCASKRGINSFYKGYAPEKIISPTNLDLVIAPLIGFNNKRFRLGRGAGCYDITFEFKRYIKNPSKPYLLGIGHKCQYVEFDPNPWDVVMDEIITA
;
A
#
# COMPACT_ATOMS: atom_id res chain seq x y z
N MET A 1 -28.53 5.62 18.26
CA MET A 1 -28.98 4.62 17.26
C MET A 1 -27.80 4.32 16.36
N THR A 2 -27.29 3.10 16.39
CA THR A 2 -26.21 2.67 15.49
C THR A 2 -26.76 2.64 14.07
N ILE A 3 -26.23 3.48 13.18
CA ILE A 3 -26.66 3.48 11.78
C ILE A 3 -26.18 2.18 11.13
N ASP A 4 -27.07 1.46 10.47
CA ASP A 4 -26.71 0.26 9.71
C ASP A 4 -25.85 0.64 8.50
N LEU A 5 -24.58 0.22 8.53
CA LEU A 5 -23.61 0.48 7.47
C LEU A 5 -24.03 -0.11 6.12
N GLU A 6 -24.81 -1.20 6.07
CA GLU A 6 -25.34 -1.75 4.82
C GLU A 6 -26.39 -0.84 4.19
N ILE A 7 -27.23 -0.19 5.01
CA ILE A 7 -28.19 0.81 4.52
C ILE A 7 -27.43 2.00 3.92
N LEU A 8 -26.40 2.50 4.60
CA LEU A 8 -25.57 3.59 4.08
C LEU A 8 -24.88 3.21 2.76
N ARG A 9 -24.29 2.01 2.68
CA ARG A 9 -23.68 1.51 1.42
C ARG A 9 -24.68 1.52 0.28
N LYS A 10 -25.91 1.07 0.51
CA LYS A 10 -26.98 1.08 -0.51
C LYS A 10 -27.37 2.49 -0.92
N GLN A 11 -27.55 3.40 0.03
CA GLN A 11 -27.89 4.79 -0.25
C GLN A 11 -26.82 5.49 -1.09
N ILE A 12 -25.54 5.31 -0.75
CA ILE A 12 -24.44 5.97 -1.48
C ILE A 12 -24.26 5.35 -2.87
N LYS A 13 -24.42 4.03 -3.02
CA LYS A 13 -24.42 3.39 -4.34
C LYS A 13 -25.50 3.97 -5.26
N LYS A 14 -26.71 4.26 -4.74
CA LYS A 14 -27.75 4.96 -5.50
C LYS A 14 -27.33 6.38 -5.89
N LYS A 15 -26.69 7.13 -4.99
CA LYS A 15 -26.14 8.46 -5.32
C LYS A 15 -25.07 8.38 -6.43
N LEU A 16 -24.20 7.38 -6.36
CA LEU A 16 -23.17 7.13 -7.37
C LEU A 16 -23.77 6.76 -8.74
N GLN A 17 -24.90 6.05 -8.78
CA GLN A 17 -25.62 5.73 -10.03
C GLN A 17 -26.14 6.98 -10.76
N ASN A 18 -26.38 8.06 -10.03
CA ASN A 18 -26.85 9.32 -10.62
C ASN A 18 -25.72 10.22 -11.14
N ILE A 19 -24.45 9.82 -10.98
CA ILE A 19 -23.32 10.59 -11.52
C ILE A 19 -23.25 10.35 -13.02
N THR A 20 -23.34 11.44 -13.79
CA THR A 20 -23.18 11.37 -15.25
C THR A 20 -21.72 11.10 -15.63
N PRO A 21 -21.45 10.43 -16.77
CA PRO A 21 -20.08 10.22 -17.24
C PRO A 21 -19.26 11.52 -17.34
N LYS A 22 -19.89 12.63 -17.76
CA LYS A 22 -19.25 13.95 -17.82
C LYS A 22 -18.85 14.47 -16.43
N SER A 23 -19.76 14.41 -15.47
CA SER A 23 -19.49 14.84 -14.09
C SER A 23 -18.38 13.99 -13.46
N ARG A 24 -18.44 12.67 -13.67
CA ARG A 24 -17.39 11.74 -13.23
C ARG A 24 -16.04 12.09 -13.82
N ALA A 25 -15.95 12.35 -15.13
CA ALA A 25 -14.70 12.70 -15.80
C ALA A 25 -14.10 13.99 -15.24
N ILE A 26 -14.93 15.02 -15.04
CA ILE A 26 -14.50 16.30 -14.44
C ILE A 26 -13.99 16.10 -13.01
N SER A 27 -14.77 15.42 -12.16
CA SER A 27 -14.40 15.13 -10.77
C SER A 27 -13.10 14.30 -10.71
N SER A 28 -12.97 13.28 -11.56
CA SER A 28 -11.78 12.43 -11.62
C SER A 28 -10.53 13.20 -12.05
N LYS A 29 -10.64 14.06 -13.07
CA LYS A 29 -9.54 14.93 -13.50
C LYS A 29 -9.12 15.88 -12.38
N ASN A 30 -10.08 16.52 -11.70
CA ASN A 30 -9.79 17.43 -10.59
C ASN A 30 -9.09 16.73 -9.42
N ILE A 31 -9.53 15.53 -9.07
CA ILE A 31 -8.89 14.71 -8.03
C ILE A 31 -7.47 14.32 -8.47
N ALA A 32 -7.30 13.83 -9.69
CA ALA A 32 -6.00 13.45 -10.23
C ALA A 32 -5.02 14.63 -10.23
N THR A 33 -5.44 15.81 -10.67
CA THR A 33 -4.61 17.03 -10.64
C THR A 33 -4.17 17.40 -9.23
N LYS A 34 -5.07 17.33 -8.23
CA LYS A 34 -4.71 17.59 -6.83
C LYS A 34 -3.66 16.60 -6.33
N ILE A 35 -3.81 15.32 -6.67
CA ILE A 35 -2.89 14.26 -6.24
C ILE A 35 -1.52 14.43 -6.89
N ILE A 36 -1.47 14.55 -8.21
CA ILE A 36 -0.22 14.61 -8.99
C ILE A 36 0.65 15.80 -8.56
N ASN A 37 0.01 16.91 -8.16
CA ASN A 37 0.70 18.12 -7.71
C ASN A 37 0.98 18.16 -6.20
N SER A 38 0.61 17.13 -5.44
CA SER A 38 0.85 17.08 -3.99
C SER A 38 2.28 16.68 -3.67
N GLU A 39 2.84 17.21 -2.58
CA GLU A 39 4.18 16.84 -2.09
C GLU A 39 4.29 15.33 -1.84
N ILE A 40 3.23 14.71 -1.31
CA ILE A 40 3.24 13.27 -1.04
C ILE A 40 3.39 12.44 -2.32
N PHE A 41 2.75 12.84 -3.42
CA PHE A 41 2.91 12.16 -4.71
C PHE A 41 4.30 12.40 -5.30
N ILE A 42 4.76 13.65 -5.27
CA ILE A 42 6.07 14.05 -5.79
C ILE A 42 7.18 13.22 -5.15
N HIS A 43 7.14 13.04 -3.82
CA HIS A 43 8.14 12.30 -3.05
C HIS A 43 7.92 10.78 -2.96
N SER A 44 6.82 10.25 -3.50
CA SER A 44 6.54 8.81 -3.49
C SER A 44 7.21 8.10 -4.67
N GLN A 45 7.84 6.95 -4.43
CA GLN A 45 8.41 6.09 -5.47
C GLN A 45 7.56 4.84 -5.68
N ASN A 46 7.02 4.24 -4.61
CA ASN A 46 6.19 3.05 -4.65
C ASN A 46 4.74 3.41 -4.35
N ILE A 47 3.91 3.50 -5.38
CA ILE A 47 2.55 3.99 -5.29
C ILE A 47 1.56 2.86 -5.62
N ALA A 48 0.65 2.58 -4.70
CA ALA A 48 -0.47 1.69 -4.96
C ALA A 48 -1.69 2.47 -5.45
N CYS A 49 -2.34 1.95 -6.49
CA CYS A 49 -3.57 2.50 -7.06
C CYS A 49 -4.53 1.36 -7.41
N TYR A 50 -5.80 1.68 -7.65
CA TYR A 50 -6.81 0.69 -8.08
C TYR A 50 -7.22 0.95 -9.53
N ILE A 51 -7.67 -0.08 -10.24
CA ILE A 51 -8.35 0.08 -11.53
C ILE A 51 -9.83 0.38 -11.25
N PRO A 52 -10.38 1.49 -11.77
CA PRO A 52 -11.70 1.95 -11.37
C PRO A 52 -12.80 1.04 -11.91
N ILE A 53 -13.79 0.76 -11.07
CA ILE A 53 -14.98 0.00 -11.46
C ILE A 53 -16.25 0.84 -11.32
N GLU A 54 -17.21 0.60 -12.23
CA GLU A 54 -18.52 1.27 -12.23
C GLU A 54 -18.36 2.80 -12.18
N ASN A 55 -18.87 3.45 -11.13
CA ASN A 55 -18.88 4.91 -10.93
C ASN A 55 -17.85 5.37 -9.89
N GLU A 56 -16.78 4.60 -9.67
CA GLU A 56 -15.63 5.07 -8.90
C GLU A 56 -14.88 6.18 -9.64
N VAL A 57 -14.17 7.02 -8.88
CA VAL A 57 -13.22 7.99 -9.42
C VAL A 57 -12.25 7.28 -10.36
N ASP A 58 -12.08 7.83 -11.56
CA ASP A 58 -11.17 7.27 -12.56
C ASP A 58 -9.71 7.64 -12.22
N THR A 59 -8.90 6.63 -11.97
CA THR A 59 -7.50 6.74 -11.56
C THR A 59 -6.52 6.55 -12.72
N ARG A 60 -6.98 6.28 -13.94
CA ARG A 60 -6.08 5.98 -15.08
C ARG A 60 -5.08 7.09 -15.36
N LEU A 61 -5.51 8.36 -15.28
CA LEU A 61 -4.61 9.51 -15.41
C LEU A 61 -3.49 9.51 -14.36
N ILE A 62 -3.80 9.08 -13.13
CA ILE A 62 -2.80 8.97 -12.06
C ILE A 62 -1.82 7.84 -12.38
N ILE A 63 -2.33 6.67 -12.79
CA ILE A 63 -1.51 5.50 -13.18
C ILE A 63 -0.56 5.86 -14.33
N GLU A 64 -1.08 6.51 -15.38
CA GLU A 64 -0.28 6.99 -16.51
C GLU A 64 0.81 7.95 -16.06
N THR A 65 0.49 8.88 -15.15
CA THR A 65 1.47 9.83 -14.60
C THR A 65 2.53 9.15 -13.75
N ILE A 66 2.17 8.14 -12.95
CA ILE A 66 3.13 7.32 -12.19
C ILE A 66 4.16 6.71 -13.15
N TRP A 67 3.70 6.13 -14.27
CA TRP A 67 4.60 5.55 -15.27
C TRP A 67 5.46 6.59 -15.98
N GLN A 68 4.88 7.72 -16.40
CA GLN A 68 5.61 8.80 -17.06
C GLN A 68 6.73 9.39 -16.18
N GLN A 69 6.52 9.42 -14.86
CA GLN A 69 7.52 9.88 -13.90
C GLN A 69 8.48 8.77 -13.42
N SER A 70 8.52 7.62 -14.10
CA SER A 70 9.38 6.48 -13.73
C SER A 70 9.19 5.98 -12.29
N LYS A 71 7.99 6.15 -11.74
CA LYS A 71 7.59 5.65 -10.43
C LYS A 71 7.03 4.23 -10.55
N ASN A 72 7.04 3.47 -9.45
CA ASN A 72 6.49 2.11 -9.43
C ASN A 72 4.99 2.15 -9.12
N CYS A 73 4.16 1.71 -10.08
CA CYS A 73 2.73 1.50 -9.88
C CYS A 73 2.47 0.07 -9.37
N TYR A 74 1.65 -0.06 -8.34
CA TYR A 74 1.19 -1.35 -7.81
C TYR A 74 -0.35 -1.40 -7.79
N LEU A 75 -0.91 -2.53 -8.19
CA LEU A 75 -2.35 -2.79 -8.07
C LEU A 75 -2.63 -3.76 -6.92
N PRO A 76 -3.71 -3.54 -6.15
CA PRO A 76 -4.16 -4.50 -5.15
C PRO A 76 -4.77 -5.71 -5.85
N THR A 77 -4.38 -6.90 -5.40
CA THR A 77 -4.98 -8.18 -5.78
C THR A 77 -5.42 -8.91 -4.52
N LEU A 78 -6.42 -9.79 -4.64
CA LEU A 78 -6.83 -10.64 -3.53
C LEU A 78 -6.66 -12.13 -3.89
N PRO A 79 -5.43 -12.66 -3.83
CA PRO A 79 -5.18 -14.07 -4.08
C PRO A 79 -6.00 -14.98 -3.15
N PRO A 80 -6.31 -16.22 -3.58
CA PRO A 80 -6.92 -17.22 -2.74
C PRO A 80 -6.12 -17.43 -1.43
N ASN A 81 -6.82 -17.73 -0.34
CA ASN A 81 -6.24 -18.06 0.98
C ASN A 81 -5.48 -16.95 1.70
N THR A 82 -5.62 -15.68 1.29
CA THR A 82 -4.97 -14.53 1.94
C THR A 82 -5.63 -14.05 3.23
N LYS A 83 -6.67 -14.73 3.72
CA LYS A 83 -7.48 -14.26 4.87
C LYS A 83 -7.90 -12.78 4.73
N LYS A 84 -8.17 -12.34 3.49
CA LYS A 84 -8.54 -10.96 3.11
C LYS A 84 -7.40 -9.92 3.14
N HIS A 85 -6.15 -10.33 3.35
CA HIS A 85 -5.01 -9.43 3.15
C HIS A 85 -4.79 -9.18 1.65
N LEU A 86 -4.68 -7.90 1.28
CA LEU A 86 -4.35 -7.52 -0.08
C LEU A 86 -2.88 -7.78 -0.36
N CYS A 87 -2.63 -8.23 -1.59
CA CYS A 87 -1.33 -8.32 -2.19
C CYS A 87 -1.14 -7.15 -3.14
N PHE A 88 0.04 -6.55 -3.21
CA PHE A 88 0.33 -5.45 -4.13
C PHE A 88 1.31 -5.92 -5.18
N VAL A 89 0.86 -5.90 -6.44
CA VAL A 89 1.60 -6.43 -7.59
C VAL A 89 1.94 -5.29 -8.54
N LYS A 90 3.20 -5.21 -8.94
CA LYS A 90 3.75 -4.21 -9.85
C LYS A 90 3.01 -4.29 -11.18
N PHE A 91 2.57 -3.14 -11.66
CA PHE A 91 1.79 -2.99 -12.87
C PHE A 91 2.50 -2.06 -13.84
N ALA A 92 2.79 -2.58 -15.03
CA ALA A 92 3.46 -1.87 -16.11
C ALA A 92 2.49 -1.62 -17.29
N PRO A 93 2.76 -0.64 -18.18
CA PRO A 93 1.89 -0.32 -19.30
C PRO A 93 1.49 -1.50 -20.20
N ASN A 94 2.37 -2.49 -20.35
CA ASN A 94 2.17 -3.66 -21.20
C ASN A 94 1.63 -4.88 -20.43
N ASP A 95 1.40 -4.78 -19.13
CA ASP A 95 0.81 -5.88 -18.36
C ASP A 95 -0.68 -6.03 -18.71
N LYS A 96 -1.11 -7.28 -18.90
CA LYS A 96 -2.52 -7.59 -19.14
C LYS A 96 -3.30 -7.51 -17.83
N LEU A 97 -4.57 -7.11 -17.92
CA LEU A 97 -5.52 -7.16 -16.83
C LEU A 97 -6.50 -8.31 -17.06
N SER A 98 -6.71 -9.12 -16.03
CA SER A 98 -7.78 -10.11 -15.97
C SER A 98 -8.92 -9.58 -15.10
N LYS A 99 -10.17 -9.75 -15.54
CA LYS A 99 -11.34 -9.37 -14.75
C LYS A 99 -11.78 -10.55 -13.89
N ILE A 100 -11.61 -10.44 -12.57
CA ILE A 100 -12.05 -11.43 -11.58
C ILE A 100 -13.08 -10.77 -10.68
N ASN A 101 -14.29 -11.33 -10.58
CA ASN A 101 -15.37 -10.82 -9.72
C ASN A 101 -15.62 -9.29 -9.85
N LYS A 102 -15.64 -8.80 -11.10
CA LYS A 102 -15.81 -7.38 -11.48
C LYS A 102 -14.63 -6.45 -11.21
N ILE A 103 -13.56 -6.93 -10.58
CA ILE A 103 -12.33 -6.18 -10.32
C ILE A 103 -11.30 -6.57 -11.40
N PHE A 104 -10.53 -5.59 -11.89
CA PHE A 104 -9.42 -5.86 -12.79
C PHE A 104 -8.15 -6.05 -11.96
N GLU A 105 -7.50 -7.19 -12.13
CA GLU A 105 -6.24 -7.55 -11.48
C GLU A 105 -5.16 -7.79 -12.55
N PRO A 106 -3.87 -7.49 -12.29
CA PRO A 106 -2.78 -7.95 -13.15
C PRO A 106 -2.90 -9.44 -13.43
N SER A 107 -2.89 -9.82 -14.70
CA SER A 107 -2.95 -11.23 -15.09
C SER A 107 -1.75 -11.97 -14.48
N VAL A 108 -2.04 -13.02 -13.71
CA VAL A 108 -1.03 -13.95 -13.21
C VAL A 108 -0.30 -14.53 -14.43
N ILE A 109 1.01 -14.35 -14.53
CA ILE A 109 1.83 -15.17 -15.42
C ILE A 109 2.11 -16.44 -14.62
N PRO A 110 1.57 -17.62 -14.98
CA PRO A 110 1.91 -18.84 -14.27
C PRO A 110 3.41 -19.04 -14.39
N ILE A 111 4.13 -18.96 -13.27
CA ILE A 111 5.54 -19.35 -13.25
C ILE A 111 5.53 -20.86 -13.55
N ALA A 112 5.99 -21.24 -14.74
CA ALA A 112 6.22 -22.63 -15.07
C ALA A 112 7.16 -23.23 -14.02
N ASN A 113 6.75 -24.37 -13.45
CA ASN A 113 7.48 -25.10 -12.41
C ASN A 113 8.98 -25.27 -12.74
N LYS A 114 9.83 -24.38 -12.25
CA LYS A 114 11.28 -24.57 -12.09
C LYS A 114 11.77 -23.59 -11.02
N PHE A 115 11.75 -24.01 -9.77
CA PHE A 115 12.45 -23.30 -8.70
C PHE A 115 13.97 -23.52 -8.87
N PRO A 116 14.80 -22.48 -9.08
CA PRO A 116 16.22 -22.59 -8.77
C PRO A 116 16.36 -22.70 -7.25
N ARG A 117 16.97 -23.79 -6.77
CA ARG A 117 17.27 -24.00 -5.35
C ARG A 117 18.36 -23.02 -4.90
N TYR A 118 18.01 -21.87 -4.33
CA TYR A 118 18.98 -21.07 -3.57
C TYR A 118 18.33 -20.33 -2.39
N PHE A 119 18.61 -20.82 -1.17
CA PHE A 119 19.22 -20.13 -0.03
C PHE A 119 19.01 -20.98 1.24
N ASN A 120 19.89 -21.95 1.47
CA ASN A 120 20.05 -22.58 2.78
C ASN A 120 21.00 -21.71 3.61
N CYS A 121 20.46 -20.82 4.44
CA CYS A 121 21.23 -20.20 5.52
C CYS A 121 21.11 -21.13 6.74
N ARG A 122 22.04 -22.09 6.86
CA ARG A 122 22.20 -22.90 8.07
C ARG A 122 22.93 -22.07 9.12
N THR A 123 22.44 -22.15 10.34
CA THR A 123 23.08 -21.67 11.57
C THR A 123 24.47 -22.26 11.73
N ASN A 124 25.40 -21.45 12.27
CA ASN A 124 26.78 -21.82 12.61
C ASN A 124 26.89 -23.09 13.47
N THR A 125 27.84 -23.95 13.11
CA THR A 125 28.73 -24.62 14.06
C THR A 125 30.10 -24.80 13.41
N LEU A 126 31.14 -24.61 14.22
CA LEU A 126 32.56 -24.54 13.84
C LEU A 126 33.06 -25.72 13.01
N GLY A 127 33.95 -25.43 12.06
CA GLY A 127 34.86 -26.37 11.43
C GLY A 127 36.00 -25.62 10.75
N LYS A 128 37.18 -25.65 11.37
CA LYS A 128 38.45 -25.07 10.88
C LYS A 128 38.79 -25.57 9.47
N MET A 129 39.31 -24.70 8.59
CA MET A 129 40.62 -24.87 7.94
C MET A 129 40.94 -23.72 6.98
N ASN A 130 42.19 -23.26 7.06
CA ASN A 130 42.84 -22.21 6.28
C ASN A 130 43.13 -22.64 4.83
N LEU A 131 43.21 -21.65 3.93
CA LEU A 131 44.37 -21.28 3.08
C LEU A 131 43.92 -20.80 1.70
N GLY A 132 44.43 -19.63 1.28
CA GLY A 132 44.74 -19.39 -0.14
C GLY A 132 44.20 -18.11 -0.78
N ALA A 133 45.10 -17.13 -0.90
CA ALA A 133 45.26 -16.21 -2.03
C ALA A 133 44.28 -15.03 -2.27
N LYS A 134 44.82 -13.83 -2.04
CA LYS A 134 44.56 -12.54 -2.74
C LYS A 134 44.97 -12.65 -4.23
N PRO A 135 44.48 -11.81 -5.20
CA PRO A 135 44.75 -10.36 -5.17
C PRO A 135 43.75 -9.36 -5.81
N SER A 136 43.86 -8.12 -5.30
CA SER A 136 43.76 -6.78 -5.93
C SER A 136 42.75 -6.46 -7.05
N SER A 137 41.95 -5.41 -6.86
CA SER A 137 42.23 -4.08 -7.46
C SER A 137 41.24 -3.02 -6.98
N GLU A 138 41.79 -1.87 -6.61
CA GLU A 138 41.13 -0.66 -6.10
C GLU A 138 40.61 0.21 -7.25
N ARG A 139 39.48 0.93 -7.05
CA ARG A 139 39.37 2.41 -6.99
C ARG A 139 37.91 2.92 -6.88
N PRO A 140 37.64 4.19 -6.48
CA PRO A 140 37.01 4.50 -5.19
C PRO A 140 35.63 5.21 -5.28
N ASP A 141 34.91 5.21 -4.15
CA ASP A 141 33.65 5.94 -3.94
C ASP A 141 33.84 7.46 -3.86
N PRO A 142 32.90 8.27 -4.39
CA PRO A 142 32.95 9.72 -4.24
C PRO A 142 32.49 10.18 -2.84
N VAL A 143 33.37 10.95 -2.22
CA VAL A 143 33.21 11.70 -0.97
C VAL A 143 32.25 12.88 -1.14
N TRP A 144 31.35 13.09 -0.17
CA TRP A 144 30.72 14.39 0.08
C TRP A 144 30.89 14.77 1.57
N LYS A 145 31.47 15.95 1.81
CA LYS A 145 31.65 16.71 3.07
C LYS A 145 31.32 18.17 2.73
N HIS A 146 30.81 19.11 3.53
CA HIS A 146 30.36 19.28 4.93
C HIS A 146 29.27 20.40 4.92
N ASN A 147 28.39 20.54 5.91
CA ASN A 147 28.43 21.55 7.01
C ASN A 147 27.06 21.42 7.73
N GLY A 148 26.84 21.42 9.04
CA GLY A 148 27.58 21.97 10.17
C GLY A 148 26.54 22.59 11.11
N ALA A 149 26.04 21.84 12.10
CA ALA A 149 25.36 22.39 13.27
C ALA A 149 25.38 21.36 14.41
N ARG A 150 25.89 21.80 15.56
CA ARG A 150 26.22 21.03 16.75
C ARG A 150 25.09 21.23 17.76
N PHE A 151 24.43 20.18 18.21
CA PHE A 151 23.59 20.21 19.42
C PHE A 151 23.67 18.85 20.14
N THR A 152 24.19 18.88 21.36
CA THR A 152 23.96 17.86 22.40
C THR A 152 22.88 18.41 23.34
N PRO A 153 22.09 17.54 23.98
CA PRO A 153 22.25 17.47 25.42
C PRO A 153 22.21 16.06 26.01
N SER A 154 22.72 16.04 27.24
CA SER A 154 23.02 14.96 28.17
C SER A 154 21.97 13.87 28.36
N VAL A 155 22.52 12.67 28.54
CA VAL A 155 21.91 11.51 29.19
C VAL A 155 21.55 11.86 30.63
N ASN A 156 20.31 11.59 31.03
CA ASN A 156 19.99 11.14 32.37
C ASN A 156 19.21 9.84 32.25
N GLU A 157 19.76 8.81 32.88
CA GLU A 157 19.24 7.45 32.96
C GLU A 157 17.98 7.41 33.83
N GLU A 158 16.88 6.91 33.29
CA GLU A 158 15.93 6.10 34.07
C GLU A 158 15.44 4.95 33.19
N ARG A 159 16.16 3.84 33.28
CA ARG A 159 15.82 2.57 32.65
C ARG A 159 14.69 1.91 33.46
N LYS A 160 13.44 2.34 33.25
CA LYS A 160 12.28 1.54 33.69
C LYS A 160 12.07 0.39 32.71
N GLU A 161 12.28 -0.82 33.22
CA GLU A 161 12.02 -2.09 32.55
C GLU A 161 10.57 -2.15 32.02
N LEU A 162 10.38 -1.77 30.76
CA LEU A 162 9.20 -2.15 30.00
C LEU A 162 9.37 -3.62 29.63
N LYS A 163 8.74 -4.46 30.47
CA LYS A 163 8.50 -5.88 30.22
C LYS A 163 8.16 -6.08 28.76
N GLN A 164 8.96 -6.92 28.13
CA GLN A 164 8.89 -7.34 26.74
C GLN A 164 7.56 -8.05 26.48
N GLN A 165 6.47 -7.28 26.35
CA GLN A 165 5.23 -7.74 25.76
C GLN A 165 5.49 -7.80 24.26
N SER A 166 5.74 -9.02 23.79
CA SER A 166 5.95 -9.38 22.41
C SER A 166 4.96 -8.68 21.48
N LEU A 167 5.46 -7.79 20.63
CA LEU A 167 4.79 -7.38 19.39
C LEU A 167 4.34 -8.65 18.65
N PRO A 168 3.10 -8.72 18.11
CA PRO A 168 2.69 -9.86 17.32
C PRO A 168 3.66 -10.00 16.15
N ARG A 169 4.32 -11.17 16.07
CA ARG A 169 5.31 -11.50 15.05
C ARG A 169 4.65 -11.38 13.67
N CYS A 170 4.82 -10.22 13.05
CA CYS A 170 4.47 -10.01 11.66
C CYS A 170 5.22 -11.08 10.84
N ALA A 171 4.45 -11.89 10.12
CA ALA A 171 4.83 -13.05 9.32
C ALA A 171 6.32 -13.42 9.32
N SER A 172 6.67 -14.51 10.02
CA SER A 172 7.92 -15.22 9.80
C SER A 172 8.17 -15.40 8.28
N LYS A 173 9.43 -15.29 7.82
CA LYS A 173 9.84 -15.42 6.41
C LYS A 173 9.28 -16.66 5.66
N ARG A 174 8.70 -17.63 6.37
CA ARG A 174 7.98 -18.80 5.81
C ARG A 174 6.54 -18.53 5.36
N GLY A 175 5.91 -17.44 5.81
CA GLY A 175 4.49 -17.14 5.56
C GLY A 175 4.20 -16.37 4.28
N ILE A 176 5.14 -15.55 3.79
CA ILE A 176 4.92 -14.71 2.59
C ILE A 176 4.75 -15.61 1.35
N ASN A 177 5.58 -16.64 1.17
CA ASN A 177 5.59 -17.43 -0.08
C ASN A 177 4.32 -18.25 -0.39
N SER A 178 3.46 -18.58 0.58
CA SER A 178 2.22 -19.32 0.28
C SER A 178 1.08 -18.43 -0.23
N PHE A 179 1.07 -17.15 0.11
CA PHE A 179 0.01 -16.20 -0.24
C PHE A 179 0.09 -15.71 -1.69
N TYR A 180 1.28 -15.72 -2.28
CA TYR A 180 1.55 -15.17 -3.61
C TYR A 180 1.68 -16.24 -4.70
N LYS A 181 1.14 -17.44 -4.48
CA LYS A 181 1.29 -18.57 -5.41
C LYS A 181 0.79 -18.17 -6.81
N GLY A 182 1.73 -18.06 -7.77
CA GLY A 182 1.47 -17.69 -9.16
C GLY A 182 2.04 -16.33 -9.59
N TYR A 183 2.37 -15.43 -8.66
CA TYR A 183 3.00 -14.16 -9.00
C TYR A 183 4.51 -14.23 -8.87
N ALA A 184 5.22 -13.57 -9.79
CA ALA A 184 6.67 -13.46 -9.73
C ALA A 184 7.09 -12.65 -8.49
N PRO A 185 7.91 -13.18 -7.56
CA PRO A 185 8.26 -12.53 -6.29
C PRO A 185 8.78 -11.10 -6.43
N GLU A 186 9.51 -10.81 -7.50
CA GLU A 186 10.06 -9.50 -7.83
C GLU A 186 9.00 -8.45 -8.22
N LYS A 187 7.79 -8.89 -8.60
CA LYS A 187 6.66 -8.00 -8.86
C LYS A 187 5.88 -7.66 -7.60
N ILE A 188 6.17 -8.26 -6.44
CA ILE A 188 5.38 -8.08 -5.23
C ILE A 188 6.04 -7.08 -4.28
N ILE A 189 5.21 -6.27 -3.62
CA ILE A 189 5.66 -5.36 -2.57
C ILE A 189 4.88 -5.57 -1.28
N SER A 190 5.57 -5.49 -0.14
CA SER A 190 4.94 -5.46 1.19
C SER A 190 4.14 -4.15 1.34
N PRO A 191 2.94 -4.17 1.96
CA PRO A 191 2.20 -2.95 2.27
C PRO A 191 3.02 -1.90 3.05
N THR A 192 3.99 -2.32 3.86
CA THR A 192 4.89 -1.44 4.62
C THR A 192 5.93 -0.72 3.77
N ASN A 193 6.17 -1.18 2.55
CA ASN A 193 7.18 -0.63 1.64
C ASN A 193 6.56 0.28 0.57
N LEU A 194 5.24 0.49 0.63
CA LEU A 194 4.55 1.49 -0.16
C LEU A 194 4.78 2.88 0.46
N ASP A 195 4.90 3.89 -0.40
CA ASP A 195 5.00 5.28 0.03
C ASP A 195 3.61 5.93 0.10
N LEU A 196 2.77 5.67 -0.92
CA LEU A 196 1.43 6.20 -1.07
C LEU A 196 0.47 5.09 -1.51
N VAL A 197 -0.71 5.04 -0.90
CA VAL A 197 -1.80 4.12 -1.25
C VAL A 197 -3.03 4.94 -1.57
N ILE A 198 -3.46 4.92 -2.82
CA ILE A 198 -4.71 5.51 -3.28
C ILE A 198 -5.81 4.47 -3.12
N ALA A 199 -6.66 4.66 -2.11
CA ALA A 199 -7.67 3.69 -1.70
C ALA A 199 -9.07 4.07 -2.22
N PRO A 200 -9.80 3.12 -2.84
CA PRO A 200 -11.19 3.33 -3.22
C PRO A 200 -12.10 3.30 -1.99
N LEU A 201 -13.24 3.98 -2.09
CA LEU A 201 -14.25 4.05 -1.03
C LEU A 201 -15.67 4.02 -1.60
N ILE A 202 -16.61 3.51 -0.81
CA ILE A 202 -18.05 3.68 -1.05
C ILE A 202 -18.53 4.97 -0.39
N GLY A 203 -18.11 5.22 0.84
CA GLY A 203 -18.42 6.45 1.57
C GLY A 203 -17.27 6.92 2.44
N PHE A 204 -17.37 8.12 3.01
CA PHE A 204 -16.40 8.64 3.97
C PHE A 204 -17.03 9.66 4.93
N ASN A 205 -16.41 9.88 6.08
CA ASN A 205 -16.84 10.87 7.07
C ASN A 205 -15.79 11.97 7.31
N ASN A 206 -16.13 12.96 8.15
CA ASN A 206 -15.23 14.06 8.52
C ASN A 206 -14.02 13.62 9.35
N LYS A 207 -14.08 12.45 10.00
CA LYS A 207 -12.99 11.84 10.76
C LYS A 207 -11.99 11.08 9.88
N ARG A 208 -12.12 11.15 8.54
CA ARG A 208 -11.29 10.45 7.53
C ARG A 208 -11.39 8.93 7.57
N PHE A 209 -12.46 8.38 8.14
CA PHE A 209 -12.77 6.96 7.97
C PHE A 209 -13.45 6.75 6.64
N ARG A 210 -13.05 5.69 5.95
CA ARG A 210 -13.70 5.23 4.73
C ARG A 210 -14.70 4.13 5.04
N LEU A 211 -15.78 4.09 4.28
CA LEU A 211 -16.71 2.99 4.21
C LEU A 211 -16.37 2.17 2.97
N GLY A 212 -15.82 0.96 3.16
CA GLY A 212 -15.53 0.03 2.07
C GLY A 212 -16.74 -0.80 1.62
N ARG A 213 -16.52 -1.77 0.74
CA ARG A 213 -17.55 -2.72 0.25
C ARG A 213 -17.97 -3.79 1.27
N GLY A 214 -17.39 -3.82 2.47
CA GLY A 214 -17.76 -4.72 3.57
C GLY A 214 -16.79 -5.87 3.85
N ALA A 215 -15.87 -6.18 2.94
CA ALA A 215 -14.90 -7.26 3.16
C ALA A 215 -13.78 -6.90 4.17
N GLY A 216 -13.50 -5.61 4.38
CA GLY A 216 -12.46 -5.14 5.31
C GLY A 216 -11.02 -5.33 4.82
N CYS A 217 -10.80 -5.63 3.54
CA CYS A 217 -9.46 -6.01 3.05
C CYS A 217 -8.40 -4.93 3.29
N TYR A 218 -8.70 -3.66 3.05
CA TYR A 218 -7.74 -2.57 3.33
C TYR A 218 -7.51 -2.41 4.84
N ASP A 219 -8.56 -2.47 5.67
CA ASP A 219 -8.43 -2.33 7.12
C ASP A 219 -7.56 -3.44 7.72
N ILE A 220 -7.75 -4.68 7.25
CA ILE A 220 -6.93 -5.84 7.59
C ILE A 220 -5.48 -5.66 7.09
N THR A 221 -5.31 -5.19 5.85
CA THR A 221 -3.97 -5.04 5.24
C THR A 221 -3.14 -3.96 5.91
N PHE A 222 -3.77 -2.85 6.30
CA PHE A 222 -3.12 -1.69 6.90
C PHE A 222 -3.37 -1.59 8.41
N GLU A 223 -3.76 -2.69 9.07
CA GLU A 223 -4.10 -2.66 10.50
C GLU A 223 -2.96 -2.14 11.38
N PHE A 224 -1.71 -2.31 10.93
CA PHE A 224 -0.51 -1.83 11.61
C PHE A 224 -0.51 -0.30 11.77
N LYS A 225 -1.19 0.44 10.88
CA LYS A 225 -1.34 1.91 10.97
C LYS A 225 -2.15 2.35 12.19
N ARG A 226 -2.94 1.47 12.82
CA ARG A 226 -3.64 1.79 14.08
C ARG A 226 -2.69 2.00 15.27
N TYR A 227 -1.47 1.48 15.17
CA TYR A 227 -0.47 1.49 16.24
C TYR A 227 0.70 2.44 15.96
N ILE A 228 0.68 3.16 14.84
CA ILE A 228 1.73 4.09 14.42
C ILE A 228 1.14 5.50 14.37
N LYS A 229 1.91 6.50 14.78
CA LYS A 229 1.49 7.91 14.70
C LYS A 229 1.48 8.39 13.26
N ASN A 230 0.41 9.06 12.85
CA ASN A 230 0.33 9.73 11.55
C ASN A 230 0.98 11.13 11.59
N PRO A 231 1.56 11.61 10.46
CA PRO A 231 1.70 10.90 9.19
C PRO A 231 2.84 9.87 9.23
N SER A 232 2.59 8.69 8.67
CA SER A 232 3.59 7.62 8.52
C SER A 232 3.40 6.90 7.20
N LYS A 233 4.45 6.26 6.69
CA LYS A 233 4.35 5.41 5.51
C LYS A 233 3.61 4.08 5.82
N PRO A 234 2.83 3.54 4.86
CA PRO A 234 2.36 4.24 3.66
C PRO A 234 1.37 5.35 4.03
N TYR A 235 1.40 6.44 3.27
CA TYR A 235 0.37 7.48 3.33
C TYR A 235 -0.90 6.93 2.69
N LEU A 236 -1.98 6.83 3.46
CA LEU A 236 -3.26 6.30 3.02
C LEU A 236 -4.16 7.44 2.55
N LEU A 237 -4.38 7.51 1.24
CA LEU A 237 -5.17 8.56 0.60
C LEU A 237 -6.48 7.98 0.06
N GLY A 238 -7.59 8.35 0.69
CA GLY A 238 -8.93 8.06 0.17
C GLY A 238 -9.30 9.03 -0.95
N ILE A 239 -9.96 8.53 -2.00
CA ILE A 239 -10.52 9.39 -3.05
C ILE A 239 -11.98 9.07 -3.33
N GLY A 240 -12.78 10.11 -3.55
CA GLY A 240 -14.20 9.94 -3.85
C GLY A 240 -14.88 11.20 -4.37
N HIS A 241 -16.09 11.04 -4.87
CA HIS A 241 -16.99 12.15 -5.20
C HIS A 241 -17.58 12.75 -3.92
N LYS A 242 -17.88 14.05 -3.95
CA LYS A 242 -18.47 14.76 -2.79
C LYS A 242 -19.74 14.10 -2.25
N CYS A 243 -20.57 13.52 -3.11
CA CYS A 243 -21.82 12.85 -2.73
C CYS A 243 -21.62 11.56 -1.90
N GLN A 244 -20.39 11.07 -1.78
CA GLN A 244 -20.01 9.92 -0.97
C GLN A 244 -19.79 10.27 0.51
N TYR A 245 -19.85 11.55 0.88
CA TYR A 245 -19.82 11.96 2.28
C TYR A 245 -21.05 11.43 3.01
N VAL A 246 -20.82 10.84 4.18
CA VAL A 246 -21.83 10.28 5.08
C VAL A 246 -21.29 10.27 6.51
N GLU A 247 -22.14 10.57 7.48
CA GLU A 247 -21.80 10.41 8.89
C GLU A 247 -22.05 8.97 9.35
N PHE A 248 -21.05 8.37 9.99
CA PHE A 248 -21.12 7.05 10.60
C PHE A 248 -20.04 6.90 11.67
N ASP A 249 -20.30 6.03 12.63
CA ASP A 249 -19.32 5.66 13.64
C ASP A 249 -18.40 4.55 13.11
N PRO A 250 -17.07 4.76 13.15
CA PRO A 250 -16.12 3.74 12.76
C PRO A 250 -16.07 2.61 13.80
N ASN A 251 -15.73 1.42 13.35
CA ASN A 251 -15.43 0.31 14.24
C ASN A 251 -14.00 0.46 14.81
N PRO A 252 -13.69 -0.18 15.95
CA PRO A 252 -12.33 -0.17 16.52
C PRO A 252 -11.23 -0.74 15.61
N TRP A 253 -11.63 -1.51 14.59
CA TRP A 253 -10.72 -2.08 13.60
C TRP A 253 -10.61 -1.28 12.30
N ASP A 254 -11.42 -0.25 12.11
CA ASP A 254 -11.34 0.57 10.91
C ASP A 254 -10.06 1.42 10.95
N VAL A 255 -9.35 1.48 9.82
CA VAL A 255 -8.11 2.23 9.69
C VAL A 255 -8.43 3.65 9.20
N VAL A 256 -7.99 4.65 9.95
CA VAL A 256 -8.13 6.07 9.56
C VAL A 256 -7.22 6.39 8.37
N MET A 257 -7.75 7.13 7.40
CA MET A 257 -6.94 7.64 6.28
C MET A 257 -6.08 8.81 6.72
N ASP A 258 -4.91 8.97 6.11
CA ASP A 258 -4.08 10.16 6.29
C ASP A 258 -4.78 11.38 5.65
N GLU A 259 -5.48 11.18 4.53
CA GLU A 259 -6.27 12.23 3.89
C GLU A 259 -7.41 11.66 3.02
N ILE A 260 -8.43 12.47 2.77
CA ILE A 260 -9.47 12.17 1.77
C ILE A 260 -9.61 13.35 0.81
N ILE A 261 -9.39 13.10 -0.48
CA ILE A 261 -9.56 14.11 -1.53
C ILE A 261 -10.86 13.86 -2.29
N THR A 262 -11.62 14.93 -2.50
CA THR A 262 -12.86 14.89 -3.28
C THR A 262 -12.98 16.01 -4.31
N ALA A 263 -13.86 15.81 -5.29
CA ALA A 263 -14.27 16.80 -6.28
C ALA A 263 -15.74 16.61 -6.68
#